data_AF-A0A401JBL5-F1
#
_entry.id   AF-A0A401JBL5-F1
#
_cell.length_a   1.000
_cell.length_b   1.000
_cell.length_c   1.000
_cell.angle_alpha   90.00
_cell.angle_beta   90.00
_cell.angle_gamma   90.00
#
_symmetry.space_group_name_H-M   'P 1'
#
loop_
_entity.id
_entity.type
_entity.pdbx_description
1 polymer ?
#
loop_
_entity_poly.entity_id
_entity_poly.type
_entity_poly.pdbx_seq_one_letter_code
_entity_poly.pdbx_strand_id
1 'polypeptide(L)'
;MPTHRPSWFSDDKIMVSTAPTCGLTKGGRLLPKIDPATGKRIQTIDPETGASIDAINDQLLEDVEALVTGKITETLRFVPRADVSMRLAVPAYYESRHIERFREAMQEERFAGFSSATIGELAKKGIIEIRNGHGSPSHDQRVGKVPYIKVSDLRAGMVNINPTNRVPKSVAEAFWRGPSSGLRAFDLICPERTSKNIGDFCMLMPGQEQVVTTKEVIVLRPGSNADFDAFYLLWAMTLKVVRDQWKRVVFMQTNREDVGSRYLEIEIPIPPNRGVADAASYAFRQYYTSIADARVFLGKYLSEVGDHHFFVSGAEISEPEIELIDDQNDLADLGTTVIPKVSG
;
A
#
# COMPACT_ATOMS: atom_id res chain seq x y z
N MET A 1 -21.76 -30.68 -36.55
CA MET A 1 -22.43 -31.31 -35.39
C MET A 1 -23.01 -30.22 -34.52
N PRO A 2 -24.22 -30.35 -33.96
CA PRO A 2 -24.68 -29.43 -32.93
C PRO A 2 -23.75 -29.55 -31.73
N THR A 3 -23.08 -28.47 -31.34
CA THR A 3 -22.33 -28.42 -30.09
C THR A 3 -23.33 -28.59 -28.95
N HIS A 4 -23.20 -29.65 -28.16
CA HIS A 4 -24.00 -29.86 -26.96
C HIS A 4 -23.82 -28.65 -26.02
N ARG A 5 -24.90 -27.93 -25.75
CA ARG A 5 -24.93 -26.81 -24.81
C ARG A 5 -25.53 -27.32 -23.49
N PRO A 6 -24.81 -27.22 -22.36
CA PRO A 6 -25.37 -27.52 -21.04
C PRO A 6 -26.65 -26.70 -20.78
N SER A 7 -27.54 -27.21 -19.93
CA SER A 7 -28.80 -26.52 -19.58
C SER A 7 -28.62 -25.13 -18.98
N TRP A 8 -27.47 -24.88 -18.34
CA TRP A 8 -27.10 -23.59 -17.75
C TRP A 8 -26.40 -22.63 -18.74
N PHE A 9 -26.10 -23.07 -19.97
CA PHE A 9 -25.45 -22.21 -20.96
C PHE A 9 -26.36 -21.07 -21.40
N SER A 10 -25.80 -19.87 -21.53
CA SER A 10 -26.51 -18.67 -21.98
C SER A 10 -25.63 -17.88 -22.96
N ASP A 11 -26.25 -17.34 -24.02
CA ASP A 11 -25.59 -16.40 -24.92
C ASP A 11 -25.55 -14.97 -24.33
N ASP A 12 -26.43 -14.66 -23.37
CA ASP A 12 -26.58 -13.33 -22.75
C ASP A 12 -25.88 -13.19 -21.41
N LYS A 13 -25.48 -14.30 -20.78
CA LYS A 13 -24.85 -14.34 -19.47
C LYS A 13 -23.59 -15.18 -19.47
N ILE A 14 -22.60 -14.75 -18.70
CA ILE A 14 -21.35 -15.46 -18.48
C ILE A 14 -21.36 -16.00 -17.06
N MET A 15 -21.16 -17.31 -16.93
CA MET A 15 -20.96 -17.96 -15.65
C MET A 15 -19.56 -17.63 -15.12
N VAL A 16 -19.49 -17.18 -13.88
CA VAL A 16 -18.26 -16.79 -13.19
C VAL A 16 -18.26 -17.47 -11.82
N SER A 17 -17.22 -18.26 -11.56
CA SER A 17 -16.89 -18.73 -10.21
C SER A 17 -15.74 -17.90 -9.65
N THR A 18 -15.94 -17.30 -8.49
CA THR A 18 -14.93 -16.58 -7.71
C THR A 18 -14.39 -17.42 -6.56
N ALA A 19 -14.51 -18.75 -6.66
CA ALA A 19 -14.02 -19.70 -5.67
C ALA A 19 -12.55 -19.40 -5.31
N PRO A 20 -12.22 -19.23 -4.02
CA PRO A 20 -10.86 -18.90 -3.58
C PRO A 20 -9.91 -20.09 -3.63
N THR A 21 -10.45 -21.31 -3.79
CA THR A 21 -9.69 -22.57 -3.75
C THR A 21 -10.19 -23.53 -4.83
N CYS A 22 -9.26 -24.34 -5.33
CA CYS A 22 -9.50 -25.38 -6.34
C CYS A 22 -8.95 -26.75 -5.90
N GLY A 23 -8.91 -27.00 -4.58
CA GLY A 23 -8.45 -28.27 -4.02
C GLY A 23 -6.94 -28.51 -4.06
N LEU A 24 -6.13 -27.58 -4.59
CA LEU A 24 -4.68 -27.74 -4.75
C LEU A 24 -3.86 -26.62 -4.11
N THR A 25 -2.73 -27.01 -3.54
CA THR A 25 -1.65 -26.11 -3.09
C THR A 25 -0.86 -25.58 -4.28
N LYS A 26 -0.05 -24.54 -4.07
CA LYS A 26 0.89 -24.02 -5.08
C LYS A 26 1.86 -25.07 -5.65
N GLY A 27 2.16 -26.11 -4.86
CA GLY A 27 3.03 -27.22 -5.28
C GLY A 27 2.28 -28.39 -5.91
N GLY A 28 0.99 -28.27 -6.21
CA GLY A 28 0.18 -29.32 -6.85
C GLY A 28 -0.28 -30.45 -5.92
N ARG A 29 -0.05 -30.35 -4.60
CA ARG A 29 -0.60 -31.29 -3.61
C ARG A 29 -2.03 -30.91 -3.23
N LEU A 30 -2.84 -31.87 -2.78
CA LEU A 30 -4.18 -31.59 -2.22
C LEU A 30 -4.12 -30.54 -1.11
N LEU A 31 -5.05 -29.60 -1.15
CA LEU A 31 -5.20 -28.53 -0.17
C LEU A 31 -6.15 -29.00 0.95
N PRO A 32 -5.64 -29.30 2.17
CA PRO A 32 -6.50 -29.75 3.25
C PRO A 32 -7.41 -28.61 3.74
N LYS A 33 -8.64 -28.96 4.09
CA LYS A 33 -9.59 -28.08 4.77
C LYS A 33 -9.19 -27.99 6.24
N ILE A 34 -8.99 -26.77 6.72
CA ILE A 34 -8.54 -26.47 8.08
C ILE A 34 -9.72 -25.89 8.86
N ASP A 35 -9.93 -26.38 10.07
CA ASP A 35 -10.85 -25.76 11.01
C ASP A 35 -10.23 -24.46 11.55
N PRO A 36 -10.83 -23.28 11.29
CA PRO A 36 -10.28 -22.01 11.72
C PRO A 36 -10.23 -21.83 13.24
N ALA A 37 -11.06 -22.55 14.01
CA ALA A 37 -11.08 -22.44 15.47
C ALA A 37 -9.95 -23.26 16.13
N THR A 38 -9.63 -24.43 15.57
CA THR A 38 -8.64 -25.34 16.17
C THR A 38 -7.31 -25.39 15.43
N GLY A 39 -7.26 -24.91 14.18
CA GLY A 39 -6.11 -25.02 13.28
C GLY A 39 -5.84 -26.45 12.78
N LYS A 40 -6.71 -27.41 13.11
CA LYS A 40 -6.55 -28.81 12.73
C LYS A 40 -7.15 -29.08 11.35
N ARG A 41 -6.61 -30.11 10.67
CA ARG A 41 -7.19 -30.62 9.42
C ARG A 41 -8.52 -31.30 9.73
N ILE A 42 -9.54 -30.95 8.96
CA ILE A 42 -10.83 -31.61 9.01
C ILE A 42 -10.68 -32.96 8.31
N GLN A 43 -11.14 -34.03 8.97
CA GLN A 43 -11.16 -35.38 8.39
C GLN A 43 -12.51 -35.68 7.74
N THR A 44 -12.50 -36.47 6.69
CA THR A 44 -13.68 -37.09 6.07
C THR A 44 -13.40 -38.57 5.79
N ILE A 45 -14.44 -39.33 5.49
CA ILE A 45 -14.30 -40.74 5.10
C ILE A 45 -14.18 -40.82 3.58
N ASP A 46 -13.18 -41.57 3.12
CA ASP A 46 -13.02 -41.94 1.72
C ASP A 46 -14.17 -42.88 1.30
N PRO A 47 -14.99 -42.51 0.29
CA PRO A 47 -16.14 -43.31 -0.11
C PRO A 47 -15.77 -44.65 -0.76
N GLU A 48 -14.56 -44.82 -1.29
CA GLU A 48 -14.08 -46.06 -1.91
C GLU A 48 -13.41 -46.98 -0.90
N THR A 49 -12.57 -46.43 -0.02
CA THR A 49 -11.72 -47.23 0.89
C THR A 49 -12.26 -47.30 2.33
N GLY A 50 -13.15 -46.39 2.72
CA GLY A 50 -13.63 -46.25 4.10
C GLY A 50 -12.60 -45.68 5.08
N ALA A 51 -11.41 -45.31 4.60
CA ALA A 51 -10.36 -44.73 5.44
C ALA A 51 -10.66 -43.27 5.82
N SER A 52 -10.16 -42.83 6.98
CA SER A 52 -10.14 -41.42 7.35
C SER A 52 -9.08 -40.69 6.52
N ILE A 53 -9.50 -39.68 5.77
CA ILE A 53 -8.64 -38.84 4.93
C ILE A 53 -8.86 -37.36 5.24
N ASP A 54 -7.90 -36.52 4.86
CA ASP A 54 -8.07 -35.06 4.94
C ASP A 54 -9.19 -34.61 3.99
N ALA A 55 -10.17 -33.87 4.52
CA ALA A 55 -11.14 -33.18 3.68
C ALA A 55 -10.41 -32.15 2.80
N ILE A 56 -10.81 -32.05 1.54
CA ILE A 56 -10.18 -31.16 0.56
C ILE A 56 -10.90 -29.81 0.58
N ASN A 57 -10.15 -28.71 0.56
CA ASN A 57 -10.68 -27.37 0.39
C ASN A 57 -10.78 -27.03 -1.10
N ASP A 58 -11.91 -27.41 -1.72
CA ASP A 58 -12.19 -27.22 -3.13
C ASP A 58 -13.53 -26.51 -3.35
N GLN A 59 -13.54 -25.18 -3.14
CA GLN A 59 -14.73 -24.38 -3.35
C GLN A 59 -15.15 -24.32 -4.84
N LEU A 60 -14.19 -24.50 -5.76
CA LEU A 60 -14.48 -24.55 -7.20
C LEU A 60 -15.28 -25.79 -7.55
N LEU A 61 -14.96 -26.96 -6.97
CA LEU A 61 -15.77 -28.16 -7.13
C LEU A 61 -17.19 -27.95 -6.60
N GLU A 62 -17.34 -27.37 -5.40
CA GLU A 62 -18.65 -27.03 -4.82
C GLU A 62 -19.48 -26.13 -5.77
N ASP A 63 -18.83 -25.14 -6.41
CA ASP A 63 -19.48 -24.29 -7.42
C ASP A 63 -19.91 -25.08 -8.67
N VAL A 64 -19.07 -25.99 -9.17
CA VAL A 64 -19.39 -26.79 -10.36
C VAL A 64 -20.54 -27.78 -10.07
N GLU A 65 -20.55 -28.42 -8.91
CA GLU A 65 -21.64 -29.30 -8.48
C GLU A 65 -22.97 -28.53 -8.32
N ALA A 66 -22.91 -27.33 -7.75
CA ALA A 66 -24.07 -26.45 -7.68
C ALA A 66 -24.57 -26.08 -9.09
N LEU A 67 -23.67 -25.69 -9.99
CA LEU A 67 -23.99 -25.34 -11.38
C LEU A 67 -24.70 -26.48 -12.12
N VAL A 68 -24.18 -27.71 -12.00
CA VAL A 68 -24.76 -28.91 -12.65
C VAL A 68 -26.15 -29.23 -12.10
N THR A 69 -26.39 -28.98 -10.81
CA THR A 69 -27.67 -29.22 -10.15
C THR A 69 -28.64 -28.03 -10.23
N GLY A 70 -28.30 -26.97 -10.97
CA GLY A 70 -29.14 -25.78 -11.11
C GLY A 70 -29.22 -24.92 -9.85
N LYS A 71 -28.26 -25.08 -8.92
CA LYS A 71 -28.11 -24.30 -7.70
C LYS A 71 -27.09 -23.18 -7.89
N ILE A 72 -27.07 -22.25 -6.95
CA ILE A 72 -26.06 -21.20 -6.83
C ILE A 72 -25.32 -21.36 -5.50
N THR A 73 -24.10 -20.84 -5.43
CA THR A 73 -23.30 -20.74 -4.20
C THR A 73 -22.97 -19.27 -3.94
N GLU A 74 -22.24 -19.00 -2.85
CA GLU A 74 -21.75 -17.65 -2.57
C GLU A 74 -20.74 -17.15 -3.63
N THR A 75 -20.00 -18.07 -4.26
CA THR A 75 -18.92 -17.79 -5.23
C THR A 75 -19.30 -18.06 -6.68
N LEU A 76 -20.43 -18.71 -6.95
CA LEU A 76 -20.95 -18.96 -8.29
C LEU A 76 -22.00 -17.92 -8.68
N ARG A 77 -21.78 -17.24 -9.81
CA ARG A 77 -22.74 -16.26 -10.34
C ARG A 77 -22.81 -16.21 -11.86
N PHE A 78 -23.83 -15.51 -12.34
CA PHE A 78 -24.00 -15.20 -13.76
C PHE A 78 -23.96 -13.68 -13.95
N VAL A 79 -23.00 -13.21 -14.74
CA VAL A 79 -22.81 -11.80 -15.08
C VAL A 79 -23.36 -11.55 -16.48
N PRO A 80 -24.09 -10.44 -16.73
CA PRO A 80 -24.48 -10.10 -18.09
C PRO A 80 -23.27 -10.03 -19.01
N ARG A 81 -23.37 -10.64 -20.20
CA ARG A 81 -22.28 -10.69 -21.17
C ARG A 81 -21.80 -9.29 -21.56
N ALA A 82 -22.72 -8.33 -21.62
CA ALA A 82 -22.41 -6.93 -21.94
C ALA A 82 -21.51 -6.26 -20.89
N ASP A 83 -21.51 -6.73 -19.64
CA ASP A 83 -20.72 -6.17 -18.54
C ASP A 83 -19.31 -6.77 -18.47
N VAL A 84 -19.06 -7.87 -19.19
CA VAL A 84 -17.77 -8.56 -19.19
C VAL A 84 -16.88 -8.02 -20.30
N SER A 85 -15.78 -7.40 -19.89
CA SER A 85 -14.70 -6.99 -20.79
C SER A 85 -13.65 -8.09 -20.87
N MET A 86 -13.24 -8.49 -22.08
CA MET A 86 -12.14 -9.44 -22.26
C MET A 86 -10.79 -8.94 -21.71
N ARG A 87 -10.62 -7.63 -21.53
CA ARG A 87 -9.44 -7.05 -20.86
C ARG A 87 -9.45 -7.26 -19.34
N LEU A 88 -10.62 -7.60 -18.79
CA LEU A 88 -10.90 -7.77 -17.37
C LEU A 88 -11.56 -9.12 -17.11
N ALA A 89 -11.31 -10.13 -17.97
CA ALA A 89 -11.85 -11.48 -17.85
C ALA A 89 -11.15 -12.28 -16.73
N VAL A 90 -11.07 -11.69 -15.54
CA VAL A 90 -10.55 -12.28 -14.30
C VAL A 90 -11.75 -12.47 -13.38
N PRO A 91 -12.08 -13.70 -12.93
CA PRO A 91 -13.29 -13.94 -12.15
C PRO A 91 -13.43 -13.02 -10.93
N ALA A 92 -12.34 -12.83 -10.19
CA ALA A 92 -12.29 -11.96 -9.03
C ALA A 92 -12.77 -10.53 -9.32
N TYR A 93 -12.61 -10.00 -10.54
CA TYR A 93 -13.07 -8.66 -10.91
C TYR A 93 -14.59 -8.50 -10.89
N TYR A 94 -15.31 -9.59 -11.11
CA TYR A 94 -16.77 -9.61 -11.08
C TYR A 94 -17.30 -10.06 -9.72
N GLU A 95 -16.49 -9.98 -8.67
CA GLU A 95 -16.96 -10.21 -7.31
C GLU A 95 -17.74 -8.98 -6.80
N SER A 96 -19.07 -8.99 -6.93
CA SER A 96 -19.89 -7.84 -6.50
C SER A 96 -20.14 -7.82 -5.00
N ARG A 97 -19.98 -8.93 -4.28
CA ARG A 97 -20.26 -8.98 -2.83
C ARG A 97 -19.45 -7.94 -2.05
N HIS A 98 -18.23 -7.64 -2.49
CA HIS A 98 -17.40 -6.60 -1.85
C HIS A 98 -17.98 -5.20 -2.02
N ILE A 99 -18.56 -4.89 -3.19
CA ILE A 99 -19.21 -3.61 -3.46
C ILE A 99 -20.57 -3.53 -2.75
N GLU A 100 -21.34 -4.62 -2.77
CA GLU A 100 -22.64 -4.72 -2.09
C GLU A 100 -22.47 -4.53 -0.58
N ARG A 101 -21.52 -5.23 0.06
CA ARG A 101 -21.22 -5.07 1.49
C ARG A 101 -20.77 -3.64 1.84
N PHE A 102 -20.03 -2.98 0.95
CA PHE A 102 -19.68 -1.57 1.14
C PHE A 102 -20.94 -0.69 1.13
N ARG A 103 -21.82 -0.87 0.14
CA ARG A 103 -23.06 -0.09 0.02
C ARG A 103 -24.04 -0.34 1.16
N GLU A 104 -24.14 -1.58 1.63
CA GLU A 104 -24.89 -1.96 2.83
C GLU A 104 -24.32 -1.27 4.07
N ALA A 105 -22.99 -1.32 4.26
CA ALA A 105 -22.34 -0.64 5.38
C ALA A 105 -22.59 0.87 5.35
N MET A 106 -22.63 1.51 4.18
CA MET A 106 -22.96 2.93 4.04
C MET A 106 -24.38 3.30 4.50
N GLN A 107 -25.28 2.33 4.70
CA GLN A 107 -26.62 2.57 5.26
C GLN A 107 -26.65 2.50 6.80
N GLU A 108 -25.55 2.11 7.45
CA GLU A 108 -25.48 2.07 8.92
C GLU A 108 -25.48 3.48 9.51
N GLU A 109 -26.02 3.63 10.73
CA GLU A 109 -26.14 4.92 11.44
C GLU A 109 -24.82 5.69 11.55
N ARG A 110 -23.69 5.00 11.69
CA ARG A 110 -22.36 5.65 11.76
C ARG A 110 -21.97 6.40 10.49
N PHE A 111 -22.60 6.09 9.36
CA PHE A 111 -22.42 6.76 8.08
C PHE A 111 -23.62 7.66 7.73
N ALA A 112 -24.48 8.00 8.70
CA ALA A 112 -25.57 8.93 8.49
C ALA A 112 -25.05 10.27 7.90
N GLY A 113 -25.63 10.68 6.78
CA GLY A 113 -25.23 11.89 6.05
C GLY A 113 -23.97 11.75 5.19
N PHE A 114 -23.26 10.62 5.24
CA PHE A 114 -22.16 10.39 4.30
C PHE A 114 -22.71 10.08 2.91
N SER A 115 -21.95 10.49 1.91
CA SER A 115 -22.09 9.97 0.55
C SER A 115 -20.93 9.01 0.25
N SER A 116 -20.88 8.45 -0.96
CA SER A 116 -19.75 7.65 -1.42
C SER A 116 -19.30 8.09 -2.80
N ALA A 117 -18.02 7.90 -3.09
CA ALA A 117 -17.44 8.15 -4.39
C ALA A 117 -16.22 7.27 -4.62
N THR A 118 -15.94 6.99 -5.89
CA THR A 118 -14.73 6.25 -6.26
C THR A 118 -13.49 7.14 -6.18
N ILE A 119 -12.32 6.54 -5.92
CA ILE A 119 -11.03 7.27 -5.93
C ILE A 119 -10.84 8.02 -7.26
N GLY A 120 -11.24 7.44 -8.38
CA GLY A 120 -11.17 8.07 -9.69
C GLY A 120 -12.06 9.31 -9.83
N GLU A 121 -13.27 9.30 -9.28
CA GLU A 121 -14.15 10.48 -9.26
C GLU A 121 -13.60 11.58 -8.35
N LEU A 122 -13.06 11.21 -7.19
CA LEU A 122 -12.46 12.16 -6.24
C LEU A 122 -11.23 12.83 -6.83
N ALA A 123 -10.39 12.07 -7.55
CA ALA A 123 -9.26 12.60 -8.28
C ALA A 123 -9.68 13.60 -9.35
N LYS A 124 -10.69 13.26 -10.16
CA LYS A 124 -11.23 14.16 -11.19
C LYS A 124 -11.81 15.46 -10.61
N LYS A 125 -12.38 15.40 -9.40
CA LYS A 125 -12.93 16.57 -8.68
C LYS A 125 -11.88 17.38 -7.90
N GLY A 126 -10.61 16.95 -7.89
CA GLY A 126 -9.56 17.59 -7.10
C GLY A 126 -9.73 17.44 -5.58
N ILE A 127 -10.57 16.48 -5.14
CA ILE A 127 -10.76 16.15 -3.73
C ILE A 127 -9.62 15.26 -3.22
N ILE A 128 -9.02 14.46 -4.10
CA ILE A 128 -7.81 13.68 -3.81
C ILE A 128 -6.78 13.98 -4.90
N GLU A 129 -5.52 14.17 -4.50
CA GLU A 129 -4.38 14.19 -5.42
C GLU A 129 -3.71 12.82 -5.44
N ILE A 130 -3.37 12.34 -6.64
CA ILE A 130 -2.74 11.03 -6.84
C ILE A 130 -1.53 11.18 -7.75
N ARG A 131 -0.42 10.56 -7.38
CA ARG A 131 0.77 10.43 -8.23
C ARG A 131 1.47 9.10 -7.99
N ASN A 132 2.31 8.71 -8.94
CA ASN A 132 3.16 7.54 -8.79
C ASN A 132 4.46 7.89 -8.05
N GLY A 133 5.22 6.87 -7.66
CA GLY A 133 6.57 7.06 -7.14
C GLY A 133 7.57 7.56 -8.18
N HIS A 134 8.78 7.83 -7.71
CA HIS A 134 9.80 8.53 -8.49
C HIS A 134 10.50 7.62 -9.50
N GLY A 135 10.86 6.41 -9.07
CA GLY A 135 11.66 5.48 -9.87
C GLY A 135 12.48 4.54 -9.01
N SER A 136 13.15 3.59 -9.65
CA SER A 136 13.89 2.54 -8.96
C SER A 136 15.39 2.67 -9.27
N PRO A 137 16.19 3.29 -8.38
CA PRO A 137 17.64 3.34 -8.51
C PRO A 137 18.25 1.94 -8.59
N SER A 138 19.28 1.81 -9.44
CA SER A 138 20.04 0.57 -9.58
C SER A 138 20.82 0.26 -8.29
N HIS A 139 21.29 -0.98 -8.16
CA HIS A 139 21.91 -1.42 -6.90
C HIS A 139 23.25 -0.72 -6.61
N ASP A 140 24.05 -0.50 -7.64
CA ASP A 140 25.33 0.20 -7.64
C ASP A 140 25.21 1.69 -7.27
N GLN A 141 24.04 2.30 -7.45
CA GLN A 141 23.78 3.70 -7.06
C GLN A 141 23.50 3.87 -5.56
N ARG A 142 23.47 2.79 -4.76
CA ARG A 142 23.03 2.82 -3.36
C ARG A 142 24.15 3.08 -2.35
N VAL A 143 24.85 4.19 -2.54
CA VAL A 143 26.04 4.58 -1.77
C VAL A 143 25.93 5.95 -1.09
N GLY A 144 24.72 6.53 -1.03
CA GLY A 144 24.54 7.90 -0.54
C GLY A 144 23.76 8.00 0.77
N LYS A 145 23.15 9.18 0.98
CA LYS A 145 22.46 9.53 2.23
C LYS A 145 20.95 9.61 2.10
N VAL A 146 20.40 9.81 0.89
CA VAL A 146 18.96 9.97 0.65
C VAL A 146 18.29 8.59 0.61
N PRO A 147 17.31 8.27 1.47
CA PRO A 147 16.69 6.95 1.49
C PRO A 147 15.94 6.63 0.20
N TYR A 148 16.04 5.37 -0.19
CA TYR A 148 15.26 4.76 -1.25
C TYR A 148 14.27 3.74 -0.67
N ILE A 149 12.99 4.08 -0.75
CA ILE A 149 11.87 3.29 -0.23
C ILE A 149 11.36 2.32 -1.30
N LYS A 150 11.45 1.03 -1.01
CA LYS A 150 10.89 -0.06 -1.83
C LYS A 150 9.49 -0.44 -1.35
N VAL A 151 8.75 -1.18 -2.19
CA VAL A 151 7.45 -1.76 -1.79
C VAL A 151 7.54 -2.63 -0.52
N SER A 152 8.69 -3.24 -0.27
CA SER A 152 8.93 -4.05 0.93
C SER A 152 9.02 -3.22 2.20
N ASP A 153 9.30 -1.93 2.11
CA ASP A 153 9.51 -1.04 3.25
C ASP A 153 8.18 -0.41 3.73
N LEU A 154 7.10 -0.58 2.96
CA LEU A 154 5.74 -0.14 3.26
C LEU A 154 4.98 -1.24 4.02
N ARG A 155 4.93 -1.12 5.36
CA ARG A 155 4.32 -2.12 6.24
C ARG A 155 3.73 -1.48 7.49
N ALA A 156 2.69 -2.10 8.04
CA ALA A 156 2.11 -1.75 9.33
C ALA A 156 1.76 -0.26 9.47
N GLY A 157 1.22 0.34 8.40
CA GLY A 157 0.79 1.74 8.42
C GLY A 157 1.92 2.77 8.41
N MET A 158 3.19 2.35 8.25
CA MET A 158 4.38 3.20 8.33
C MET A 158 5.33 3.01 7.15
N VAL A 159 6.05 4.08 6.81
CA VAL A 159 7.16 4.06 5.85
C VAL A 159 8.47 3.79 6.62
N ASN A 160 9.03 2.60 6.45
CA ASN A 160 10.27 2.22 7.12
C ASN A 160 11.48 2.68 6.32
N ILE A 161 12.36 3.45 6.94
CA ILE A 161 13.63 3.84 6.30
C ILE A 161 14.60 2.68 6.43
N ASN A 162 15.10 2.21 5.29
CA ASN A 162 16.12 1.18 5.25
C ASN A 162 17.51 1.82 5.13
N PRO A 163 18.38 1.74 6.16
CA PRO A 163 19.69 2.39 6.13
C PRO A 163 20.61 1.84 5.03
N THR A 164 20.35 0.62 4.54
CA THR A 164 21.14 -0.02 3.47
C THR A 164 20.72 0.37 2.06
N ASN A 165 19.62 1.10 1.90
CA ASN A 165 19.13 1.55 0.59
C ASN A 165 19.07 3.07 0.58
N ARG A 166 20.20 3.71 0.27
CA ARG A 166 20.31 5.16 0.17
C ARG A 166 21.09 5.57 -1.06
N VAL A 167 20.66 6.62 -1.74
CA VAL A 167 21.29 7.12 -2.97
C VAL A 167 21.93 8.50 -2.74
N PRO A 168 22.94 8.88 -3.54
CA PRO A 168 23.47 10.24 -3.53
C PRO A 168 22.38 11.27 -3.85
N LYS A 169 22.52 12.49 -3.32
CA LYS A 169 21.54 13.57 -3.55
C LYS A 169 21.35 13.88 -5.04
N SER A 170 22.42 13.89 -5.83
CA SER A 170 22.36 14.10 -7.28
C SER A 170 21.53 13.02 -8.00
N VAL A 171 21.65 11.75 -7.58
CA VAL A 171 20.81 10.65 -8.10
C VAL A 171 19.36 10.85 -7.67
N ALA A 172 19.12 11.23 -6.42
CA ALA A 172 17.78 11.51 -5.92
C ALA A 172 17.10 12.64 -6.72
N GLU A 173 17.79 13.76 -6.93
CA GLU A 173 17.29 14.92 -7.69
C GLU A 173 16.97 14.55 -9.15
N ALA A 174 17.76 13.66 -9.76
CA ALA A 174 17.46 13.13 -11.09
C ALA A 174 16.15 12.33 -11.12
N PHE A 175 15.90 11.49 -10.11
CA PHE A 175 14.63 10.75 -9.97
C PHE A 175 13.45 11.64 -9.59
N TRP A 176 13.68 12.64 -8.73
CA TRP A 176 12.69 13.64 -8.34
C TRP A 176 12.35 14.61 -9.47
N ARG A 177 13.25 14.76 -10.44
CA ARG A 177 13.21 15.77 -11.51
C ARG A 177 13.22 17.19 -10.96
N GLY A 178 14.03 17.41 -9.93
CA GLY A 178 14.14 18.69 -9.24
C GLY A 178 14.81 18.55 -7.86
N PRO A 179 14.91 19.65 -7.10
CA PRO A 179 15.62 19.68 -5.82
C PRO A 179 14.88 18.98 -4.66
N SER A 180 13.65 18.50 -4.89
CA SER A 180 12.84 17.85 -3.85
C SER A 180 11.95 16.76 -4.41
N SER A 181 11.67 15.73 -3.59
CA SER A 181 10.72 14.65 -3.89
C SER A 181 9.29 15.12 -4.18
N GLY A 182 8.89 16.29 -3.67
CA GLY A 182 7.49 16.74 -3.69
C GLY A 182 6.54 15.90 -2.82
N LEU A 183 7.07 14.98 -2.00
CA LEU A 183 6.31 14.34 -0.93
C LEU A 183 6.05 15.35 0.19
N ARG A 184 4.97 15.15 0.93
CA ARG A 184 4.56 15.98 2.06
C ARG A 184 4.35 15.12 3.29
N ALA A 185 4.53 15.72 4.46
CA ALA A 185 4.13 15.10 5.72
C ALA A 185 2.69 14.57 5.62
N PHE A 186 2.49 13.35 6.12
CA PHE A 186 1.24 12.61 6.12
C PHE A 186 0.71 12.16 4.76
N ASP A 187 1.50 12.24 3.69
CA ASP A 187 1.18 11.55 2.44
C ASP A 187 0.90 10.07 2.69
N LEU A 188 -0.12 9.52 2.03
CA LEU A 188 -0.40 8.10 2.07
C LEU A 188 0.34 7.41 0.91
N ILE A 189 1.05 6.34 1.22
CA ILE A 189 1.85 5.58 0.25
C ILE A 189 1.42 4.12 0.30
N CYS A 190 1.10 3.55 -0.86
CA CYS A 190 0.66 2.19 -1.01
C CYS A 190 1.42 1.50 -2.16
N PRO A 191 1.85 0.24 -2.05
CA PRO A 191 2.33 -0.51 -3.20
C PRO A 191 1.26 -0.60 -4.29
N GLU A 192 1.66 -0.42 -5.55
CA GLU A 192 0.82 -0.69 -6.73
C GLU A 192 1.02 -2.13 -7.23
N ARG A 193 2.21 -2.68 -7.01
CA ARG A 193 2.66 -3.96 -7.59
C ARG A 193 3.59 -4.73 -6.67
N THR A 194 3.73 -6.03 -6.91
CA THR A 194 4.76 -6.91 -6.32
C THR A 194 4.73 -6.93 -4.80
N SER A 195 3.53 -6.84 -4.21
CA SER A 195 3.36 -6.84 -2.77
C SER A 195 2.01 -7.44 -2.39
N LYS A 196 2.01 -8.23 -1.31
CA LYS A 196 0.77 -8.66 -0.67
C LYS A 196 0.06 -7.51 0.04
N ASN A 197 0.77 -6.40 0.24
CA ASN A 197 0.26 -5.19 0.91
C ASN A 197 -0.37 -4.20 -0.09
N ILE A 198 -0.65 -4.59 -1.34
CA ILE A 198 -1.37 -3.71 -2.28
C ILE A 198 -2.74 -3.38 -1.68
N GLY A 199 -3.00 -2.09 -1.52
CA GLY A 199 -4.15 -1.47 -0.85
C GLY A 199 -4.04 -1.31 0.66
N ASP A 200 -2.89 -1.64 1.27
CA ASP A 200 -2.55 -1.22 2.64
C ASP A 200 -1.74 0.08 2.56
N PHE A 201 -2.36 1.18 2.98
CA PHE A 201 -1.72 2.49 2.97
C PHE A 201 -0.84 2.70 4.20
N CYS A 202 0.34 3.25 3.97
CA CYS A 202 1.28 3.70 4.99
C CYS A 202 1.30 5.22 5.01
N MET A 203 1.44 5.82 6.19
CA MET A 203 1.56 7.27 6.33
C MET A 203 3.03 7.67 6.35
N LEU A 204 3.37 8.68 5.57
CA LEU A 204 4.69 9.31 5.60
C LEU A 204 4.78 10.26 6.79
N MET A 205 5.72 10.03 7.71
CA MET A 205 5.84 10.88 8.89
C MET A 205 6.57 12.19 8.57
N PRO A 206 6.32 13.26 9.34
CA PRO A 206 7.13 14.46 9.28
C PRO A 206 8.63 14.14 9.39
N GLY A 207 9.43 14.79 8.54
CA GLY A 207 10.87 14.57 8.42
C GLY A 207 11.27 13.40 7.51
N GLN A 208 10.32 12.68 6.90
CA GLN A 208 10.57 11.60 5.94
C GLN A 208 10.29 12.01 4.48
N GLU A 209 10.06 13.29 4.20
CA GLU A 209 9.62 13.78 2.89
C GLU A 209 10.70 13.62 1.82
N GLN A 210 11.97 13.83 2.18
CA GLN A 210 13.08 13.76 1.23
C GLN A 210 13.57 12.32 1.04
N VAL A 211 12.75 11.51 0.35
CA VAL A 211 13.07 10.14 -0.03
C VAL A 211 12.81 9.89 -1.51
N VAL A 212 13.53 8.94 -2.10
CA VAL A 212 13.18 8.35 -3.39
C VAL A 212 12.24 7.17 -3.12
N THR A 213 11.17 7.05 -3.90
CA THR A 213 10.23 5.92 -3.80
C THR A 213 10.26 5.17 -5.12
N THR A 214 10.16 3.84 -5.06
CA THR A 214 10.04 3.01 -6.27
C THR A 214 8.86 3.48 -7.13
N LYS A 215 8.94 3.32 -8.44
CA LYS A 215 7.90 3.81 -9.36
C LYS A 215 6.51 3.24 -9.05
N GLU A 216 6.46 1.97 -8.65
CA GLU A 216 5.28 1.15 -8.42
C GLU A 216 4.65 1.37 -7.04
N VAL A 217 4.53 2.64 -6.62
CA VAL A 217 3.73 3.03 -5.46
C VAL A 217 2.71 4.08 -5.89
N ILE A 218 1.55 4.00 -5.25
CA ILE A 218 0.50 5.02 -5.28
C ILE A 218 0.80 5.97 -4.12
N VAL A 219 0.99 7.26 -4.44
CA VAL A 219 1.06 8.34 -3.46
C VAL A 219 -0.25 9.11 -3.53
N LEU A 220 -0.90 9.26 -2.39
CA LEU A 220 -2.25 9.79 -2.28
C LEU A 220 -2.32 10.81 -1.14
N ARG A 221 -2.98 11.94 -1.37
CA ARG A 221 -3.23 12.96 -0.35
C ARG A 221 -4.56 13.69 -0.60
N PRO A 222 -5.14 14.36 0.41
CA PRO A 222 -6.25 15.28 0.19
C PRO A 222 -5.84 16.38 -0.81
N GLY A 223 -6.70 16.66 -1.77
CA GLY A 223 -6.53 17.76 -2.71
C GLY A 223 -7.09 19.08 -2.17
N SER A 224 -6.95 20.16 -2.95
CA SER A 224 -7.40 21.50 -2.57
C SER A 224 -8.91 21.60 -2.29
N ASN A 225 -9.71 20.71 -2.89
CA ASN A 225 -11.17 20.72 -2.75
C ASN A 225 -11.66 19.74 -1.67
N ALA A 226 -10.75 19.14 -0.90
CA ALA A 226 -11.12 18.20 0.15
C ALA A 226 -11.64 18.92 1.39
N ASP A 227 -12.77 18.45 1.92
CA ASP A 227 -13.26 18.86 3.25
C ASP A 227 -12.85 17.87 4.34
N PHE A 228 -11.68 17.26 4.16
CA PHE A 228 -11.06 16.30 5.08
C PHE A 228 -9.55 16.32 4.89
N ASP A 229 -8.81 15.72 5.81
CA ASP A 229 -7.35 15.63 5.70
C ASP A 229 -6.82 14.19 5.59
N ALA A 230 -5.49 14.04 5.63
CA ALA A 230 -4.82 12.78 5.40
C ALA A 230 -5.19 11.70 6.44
N PHE A 231 -5.56 12.09 7.66
CA PHE A 231 -5.94 11.14 8.71
C PHE A 231 -7.32 10.56 8.44
N TYR A 232 -8.27 11.39 7.99
CA TYR A 232 -9.55 10.88 7.50
C TYR A 232 -9.39 10.00 6.27
N LEU A 233 -8.54 10.43 5.35
CA LEU A 233 -8.31 9.67 4.14
C LEU A 233 -7.71 8.29 4.45
N LEU A 234 -6.76 8.21 5.39
CA LEU A 234 -6.23 6.92 5.87
C LEU A 234 -7.31 6.10 6.58
N TRP A 235 -8.11 6.71 7.46
CA TRP A 235 -9.23 6.04 8.12
C TRP A 235 -10.19 5.42 7.10
N ALA A 236 -10.63 6.19 6.09
CA ALA A 236 -11.54 5.74 5.06
C ALA A 236 -10.94 4.59 4.23
N MET A 237 -9.69 4.72 3.82
CA MET A 237 -8.97 3.71 3.03
C MET A 237 -8.72 2.40 3.79
N THR A 238 -8.73 2.43 5.13
CA THR A 238 -8.45 1.27 5.99
C THR A 238 -9.70 0.60 6.57
N LEU A 239 -10.89 1.11 6.26
CA LEU A 239 -12.14 0.42 6.58
C LEU A 239 -12.16 -0.97 5.93
N LYS A 240 -12.54 -2.01 6.68
CA LYS A 240 -12.60 -3.40 6.17
C LYS A 240 -13.39 -3.51 4.86
N VAL A 241 -14.53 -2.83 4.79
CA VAL A 241 -15.41 -2.81 3.61
C VAL A 241 -14.79 -2.08 2.40
N VAL A 242 -13.89 -1.13 2.64
CA VAL A 242 -13.10 -0.49 1.56
C VAL A 242 -11.94 -1.40 1.16
N ARG A 243 -11.23 -1.96 2.14
CA ARG A 243 -10.10 -2.87 1.92
C ARG A 243 -10.50 -4.11 1.13
N ASP A 244 -11.67 -4.67 1.40
CA ASP A 244 -12.18 -5.86 0.73
C ASP A 244 -12.41 -5.64 -0.77
N GLN A 245 -12.75 -4.42 -1.20
CA GLN A 245 -12.90 -4.10 -2.63
C GLN A 245 -11.60 -4.30 -3.42
N TRP A 246 -10.43 -4.20 -2.78
CA TRP A 246 -9.13 -4.41 -3.45
C TRP A 246 -8.95 -5.83 -3.97
N LYS A 247 -9.58 -6.83 -3.33
CA LYS A 247 -9.55 -8.24 -3.77
C LYS A 247 -10.09 -8.41 -5.18
N ARG A 248 -10.95 -7.49 -5.62
CA ARG A 248 -11.56 -7.45 -6.94
C ARG A 248 -10.62 -6.93 -8.02
N VAL A 249 -9.67 -6.05 -7.67
CA VAL A 249 -8.91 -5.26 -8.65
C VAL A 249 -7.41 -5.59 -8.71
N VAL A 250 -6.91 -6.39 -7.76
CA VAL A 250 -5.52 -6.89 -7.76
C VAL A 250 -5.44 -8.19 -8.54
N PHE A 251 -4.73 -8.16 -9.67
CA PHE A 251 -4.59 -9.32 -10.55
C PHE A 251 -3.19 -9.91 -10.45
N MET A 252 -3.09 -11.22 -10.68
CA MET A 252 -1.81 -11.88 -10.87
C MET A 252 -1.35 -11.69 -12.32
N GLN A 253 -0.23 -10.99 -12.52
CA GLN A 253 0.46 -10.88 -13.80
C GLN A 253 1.66 -11.82 -13.81
N THR A 254 1.50 -12.97 -14.45
CA THR A 254 2.50 -14.06 -14.50
C THR A 254 2.88 -14.55 -13.10
N ASN A 255 3.79 -13.85 -12.41
CA ASN A 255 4.31 -14.20 -11.09
C ASN A 255 4.22 -13.08 -10.05
N ARG A 256 3.60 -11.93 -10.37
CA ARG A 256 3.49 -10.78 -9.48
C ARG A 256 2.10 -10.17 -9.50
N GLU A 257 1.62 -9.78 -8.33
CA GLU A 257 0.37 -9.04 -8.17
C GLU A 257 0.50 -7.61 -8.71
N ASP A 258 -0.56 -7.10 -9.33
CA ASP A 258 -0.64 -5.76 -9.93
C ASP A 258 -2.09 -5.22 -9.88
N VAL A 259 -2.25 -3.97 -9.44
CA VAL A 259 -3.56 -3.29 -9.46
C VAL A 259 -3.74 -2.38 -10.67
N GLY A 260 -2.66 -1.85 -11.26
CA GLY A 260 -2.73 -0.87 -12.35
C GLY A 260 -3.68 0.28 -12.04
N SER A 261 -4.43 0.79 -13.01
CA SER A 261 -5.41 1.87 -12.78
C SER A 261 -6.73 1.42 -12.13
N ARG A 262 -6.92 0.12 -11.88
CA ARG A 262 -8.20 -0.41 -11.36
C ARG A 262 -8.47 0.02 -9.92
N TYR A 263 -7.46 0.44 -9.15
CA TYR A 263 -7.69 1.01 -7.81
C TYR A 263 -8.56 2.28 -7.86
N LEU A 264 -8.64 2.96 -9.01
CA LEU A 264 -9.52 4.11 -9.18
C LEU A 264 -10.99 3.75 -9.06
N GLU A 265 -11.36 2.48 -9.18
CA GLU A 265 -12.73 1.98 -8.99
C GLU A 265 -13.10 1.76 -7.51
N ILE A 266 -12.13 1.84 -6.58
CA ILE A 266 -12.39 1.64 -5.15
C ILE A 266 -13.27 2.79 -4.64
N GLU A 267 -14.36 2.45 -3.98
CA GLU A 267 -15.33 3.37 -3.42
C GLU A 267 -15.05 3.62 -1.93
N ILE A 268 -15.09 4.89 -1.51
CA ILE A 268 -14.85 5.29 -0.11
C ILE A 268 -15.96 6.21 0.41
N PRO A 269 -16.21 6.25 1.74
CA PRO A 269 -17.14 7.18 2.34
C PRO A 269 -16.64 8.63 2.22
N ILE A 270 -17.55 9.54 1.87
CA ILE A 270 -17.30 10.99 1.78
C ILE A 270 -18.09 11.67 2.89
N PRO A 271 -17.42 12.39 3.81
CA PRO A 271 -18.06 12.99 4.95
C PRO A 271 -18.90 14.19 4.50
N PRO A 272 -20.03 14.49 5.18
CA PRO A 272 -20.86 15.65 4.86
C PRO A 272 -20.16 16.98 5.13
N ASN A 273 -19.21 17.01 6.06
CA ASN A 273 -18.39 18.17 6.38
C ASN A 273 -17.11 17.78 7.16
N ARG A 274 -16.19 18.73 7.30
CA ARG A 274 -14.93 18.58 8.03
C ARG A 274 -15.07 18.11 9.48
N GLY A 275 -16.05 18.63 10.21
CA GLY A 275 -16.24 18.26 11.62
C GLY A 275 -16.52 16.76 11.79
N VAL A 276 -17.35 16.20 10.90
CA VAL A 276 -17.63 14.75 10.87
C VAL A 276 -16.39 13.96 10.45
N ALA A 277 -15.62 14.46 9.48
CA ALA A 277 -14.37 13.83 9.07
C ALA A 277 -13.35 13.77 10.21
N ASP A 278 -13.19 14.85 10.96
CA ASP A 278 -12.26 14.94 12.09
C ASP A 278 -12.69 14.04 13.25
N ALA A 279 -13.99 13.94 13.52
CA ALA A 279 -14.52 13.03 14.54
C ALA A 279 -14.28 11.55 14.16
N ALA A 280 -14.59 11.17 12.92
CA ALA A 280 -14.38 9.80 12.44
C ALA A 280 -12.91 9.37 12.47
N SER A 281 -12.01 10.31 12.19
CA SER A 281 -10.57 10.07 12.07
C SER A 281 -9.76 10.42 13.33
N TYR A 282 -10.42 10.81 14.42
CA TYR A 282 -9.77 11.32 15.62
C TYR A 282 -8.68 10.39 16.16
N ALA A 283 -8.97 9.09 16.30
CA ALA A 283 -8.00 8.13 16.82
C ALA A 283 -6.76 7.98 15.93
N PHE A 284 -6.93 8.02 14.61
CA PHE A 284 -5.82 7.99 13.65
C PHE A 284 -4.98 9.26 13.76
N ARG A 285 -5.65 10.42 13.79
CA ARG A 285 -4.99 11.72 13.96
C ARG A 285 -4.12 11.72 15.22
N GLN A 286 -4.71 11.41 16.38
CA GLN A 286 -3.98 11.38 17.65
C GLN A 286 -2.78 10.45 17.60
N TYR A 287 -2.95 9.22 17.10
CA TYR A 287 -1.86 8.26 17.00
C TYR A 287 -0.68 8.78 16.17
N TYR A 288 -0.93 9.25 14.95
CA TYR A 288 0.13 9.69 14.05
C TYR A 288 0.74 11.03 14.46
N THR A 289 -0.04 11.96 15.04
CA THR A 289 0.53 13.22 15.56
C THR A 289 1.37 12.98 16.81
N SER A 290 0.94 12.12 17.73
CA SER A 290 1.76 11.78 18.91
C SER A 290 3.07 11.10 18.51
N ILE A 291 3.05 10.24 17.48
CA ILE A 291 4.29 9.67 16.93
C ILE A 291 5.15 10.75 16.26
N ALA A 292 4.54 11.69 15.53
CA ALA A 292 5.29 12.80 14.94
C ALA A 292 6.00 13.63 16.02
N ASP A 293 5.31 13.99 17.09
CA ASP A 293 5.87 14.76 18.20
C ASP A 293 7.02 14.01 18.89
N ALA A 294 6.82 12.72 19.17
CA ALA A 294 7.87 11.86 19.73
C ALA A 294 9.10 11.75 18.82
N ARG A 295 8.88 11.70 17.49
CA ARG A 295 9.94 11.65 16.50
C ARG A 295 10.71 12.96 16.40
N VAL A 296 10.02 14.09 16.46
CA VAL A 296 10.66 15.43 16.49
C VAL A 296 11.50 15.58 17.75
N PHE A 297 10.95 15.20 18.91
CA PHE A 297 11.65 15.25 20.18
C PHE A 297 12.94 14.40 20.16
N LEU A 298 12.83 13.14 19.74
CA LEU A 298 14.00 12.25 19.66
C LEU A 298 14.99 12.72 18.59
N GLY A 299 14.51 13.20 17.44
CA GLY A 299 15.36 13.74 16.37
C GLY A 299 16.21 14.91 16.83
N LYS A 300 15.62 15.83 17.62
CA LYS A 300 16.35 16.96 18.21
C LYS A 300 17.48 16.49 19.13
N TYR A 301 17.17 15.58 20.07
CA TYR A 301 18.19 15.01 20.95
C TYR A 301 19.34 14.35 20.17
N LEU A 302 19.02 13.52 19.17
CA LEU A 302 20.04 12.83 18.36
C LEU A 302 20.96 13.82 17.63
N SER A 303 20.41 14.92 17.11
CA SER A 303 21.20 15.96 16.47
C SER A 303 22.09 16.76 17.42
N GLU A 304 21.68 16.89 18.69
CA GLU A 304 22.45 17.61 19.70
C GLU A 304 23.62 16.79 20.24
N VAL A 305 23.45 15.48 20.41
CA VAL A 305 24.51 14.60 20.96
C VAL A 305 25.46 14.10 19.86
N GLY A 306 24.94 13.73 18.69
CA GLY A 306 25.75 13.39 17.51
C GLY A 306 26.55 12.07 17.57
N ASP A 307 26.43 11.29 18.65
CA ASP A 307 27.20 10.06 18.86
C ASP A 307 26.40 8.76 18.60
N HIS A 308 25.14 8.90 18.20
CA HIS A 308 24.24 7.78 17.95
C HIS A 308 24.21 7.38 16.47
N HIS A 309 24.34 6.08 16.19
CA HIS A 309 24.16 5.49 14.85
C HIS A 309 22.68 5.32 14.43
N PHE A 310 21.75 5.83 15.25
CA PHE A 310 20.31 5.68 15.09
C PHE A 310 19.70 6.98 14.53
N PHE A 311 18.78 6.86 13.58
CA PHE A 311 18.21 8.01 12.86
C PHE A 311 16.70 7.93 12.80
N VAL A 312 16.03 9.04 13.13
CA VAL A 312 14.57 9.15 13.08
C VAL A 312 14.12 9.88 11.81
N SER A 313 14.89 10.84 11.28
CA SER A 313 14.57 11.57 10.05
C SER A 313 15.09 10.88 8.77
N GLY A 314 14.44 11.19 7.65
CA GLY A 314 14.77 10.66 6.32
C GLY A 314 16.04 11.24 5.72
N ALA A 315 16.40 12.49 6.01
CA ALA A 315 17.67 13.07 5.57
C ALA A 315 18.46 13.59 6.79
N GLU A 316 19.77 13.39 6.77
CA GLU A 316 20.69 14.14 7.62
C GLU A 316 20.51 15.62 7.27
N ILE A 317 20.34 16.47 8.28
CA ILE A 317 20.59 17.89 8.14
C ILE A 317 22.09 17.98 7.83
N SER A 318 22.46 18.48 6.66
CA SER A 318 23.85 18.60 6.25
C SER A 318 24.64 19.36 7.31
N GLU A 319 25.68 18.73 7.86
CA GLU A 319 26.74 19.47 8.53
C GLU A 319 27.27 20.54 7.56
N PRO A 320 27.56 21.76 8.02
CA PRO A 320 28.27 22.72 7.18
C PRO A 320 29.61 22.10 6.79
N GLU A 321 29.89 22.05 5.49
CA GLU A 321 31.22 21.70 4.98
C GLU A 321 32.23 22.63 5.65
N ILE A 322 33.07 22.08 6.52
CA ILE A 322 34.28 22.77 6.95
C ILE A 322 35.19 22.71 5.72
N GLU A 323 35.26 23.82 4.98
CA GLU A 323 36.33 24.05 4.03
C GLU A 323 37.65 23.94 4.79
N LEU A 324 38.38 22.85 4.56
CA LEU A 324 39.78 22.77 4.91
C LEU A 324 40.51 23.77 4.02
N ILE A 325 40.79 24.96 4.55
CA ILE A 325 41.73 25.89 3.97
C ILE A 325 43.11 25.21 4.04
N ASP A 326 43.60 24.81 2.87
CA ASP A 326 44.95 24.30 2.67
C ASP A 326 45.91 25.50 2.66
N ASP A 327 46.38 25.92 3.84
CA ASP A 327 47.43 26.93 3.97
C ASP A 327 48.78 26.31 3.57
N GLN A 328 49.04 26.28 2.27
CA GLN A 328 50.40 26.29 1.74
C GLN A 328 50.60 27.52 0.86
N ASN A 329 51.59 28.32 1.25
CA ASN A 329 52.13 29.52 0.60
C ASN A 329 51.38 30.82 0.86
N ASP A 330 51.77 31.51 1.92
CA ASP A 330 52.57 32.73 1.78
C ASP A 330 52.97 33.22 3.17
N LEU A 331 54.27 33.33 3.42
CA LEU A 331 54.89 34.31 4.32
C LEU A 331 56.42 34.14 4.22
N ALA A 332 56.94 34.61 3.09
CA ALA A 332 58.28 35.16 3.08
C ALA A 332 58.20 36.60 3.59
N ASP A 333 59.08 36.88 4.53
CA ASP A 333 59.73 38.16 4.80
C ASP A 333 59.30 38.97 6.06
N LEU A 334 60.36 39.38 6.75
CA LEU A 334 60.51 40.39 7.81
C LEU A 334 60.21 40.03 9.27
N GLY A 335 61.29 39.88 10.05
CA GLY A 335 61.42 40.65 11.29
C GLY A 335 61.87 39.91 12.55
N THR A 336 63.18 39.82 12.73
CA THR A 336 63.89 39.58 14.00
C THR A 336 63.35 40.46 15.13
N THR A 337 63.02 39.91 16.32
CA THR A 337 63.30 40.50 17.68
C THR A 337 62.98 39.50 18.83
N VAL A 338 64.05 39.04 19.49
CA VAL A 338 64.31 38.88 20.94
C VAL A 338 63.21 38.43 21.95
N ILE A 339 63.52 37.29 22.59
CA ILE A 339 63.15 36.64 23.90
C ILE A 339 62.84 37.65 25.06
N PRO A 340 61.88 37.42 26.01
CA PRO A 340 62.08 36.37 27.02
C PRO A 340 60.90 35.60 27.63
N LYS A 341 61.30 34.40 28.12
CA LYS A 341 60.66 33.58 29.14
C LYS A 341 60.28 34.39 30.38
N VAL A 342 59.08 34.14 30.92
CA VAL A 342 58.82 34.25 32.36
C VAL A 342 58.00 33.04 32.80
N SER A 343 58.57 32.30 33.73
CA SER A 343 57.99 31.25 34.56
C SER A 343 57.07 31.84 35.64
N GLY A 344 55.94 31.17 35.88
CA GLY A 344 55.09 31.29 37.06
C GLY A 344 54.34 29.99 37.24
#